data_AF-A0A7S3BYC7-F1
#
_entry.id   AF-A0A7S3BYC7-F1
#
_cell.length_a   1.000
_cell.length_b   1.000
_cell.length_c   1.000
_cell.angle_alpha   90.00
_cell.angle_beta   90.00
_cell.angle_gamma   90.00
#
_symmetry.space_group_name_H-M   'P 1'
#
loop_
_entity.id
_entity.type
_entity.pdbx_description
1 polymer ?
#
loop_
_entity_poly.entity_id
_entity_poly.type
_entity_poly.pdbx_seq_one_letter_code
_entity_poly.pdbx_strand_id
1 'polypeptide(L)'
;YLPSPAVALECLQLERQRVISASIVAMQDGSIRVYYGKHMVGAYSPRGAEPIAGLRFGAYGREDAVLAVSFQSGALGIKILPRTADLEGNAASSSGPPSEQDVPLAVPRKTRLYVEQTQREREQGVDMHRIFQRDLCKLRLSTARAYVKVLTDGQ
;
A
#
# COMPACT_ATOMS: atom_id res chain seq x y z
N TYR A 1 -2.47 -12.97 1.51
CA TYR A 1 -3.09 -11.65 1.77
C TYR A 1 -4.00 -11.32 0.60
N LEU A 2 -5.26 -10.98 0.87
CA LEU A 2 -6.21 -10.50 -0.14
C LEU A 2 -6.32 -8.97 -0.01
N PRO A 3 -6.33 -8.20 -1.12
CA PRO A 3 -6.40 -6.74 -1.11
C PRO A 3 -7.76 -6.19 -0.67
N SER A 4 -8.81 -7.02 -0.73
CA SER A 4 -10.21 -6.66 -0.49
C SER A 4 -10.97 -7.88 0.06
N PRO A 5 -12.08 -7.72 0.81
CA PRO A 5 -12.85 -8.83 1.35
C PRO A 5 -13.33 -9.80 0.27
N ALA A 6 -13.24 -11.10 0.56
CA ALA A 6 -13.75 -12.14 -0.34
C ALA A 6 -15.29 -12.17 -0.32
N VAL A 7 -15.90 -12.17 -1.50
CA VAL A 7 -17.36 -12.21 -1.67
C VAL A 7 -17.82 -13.59 -2.14
N ALA A 8 -17.07 -14.22 -3.03
CA ALA A 8 -17.35 -15.58 -3.51
C ALA A 8 -16.06 -16.36 -3.72
N LEU A 9 -16.13 -17.67 -3.49
CA LEU A 9 -15.06 -18.63 -3.69
C LEU A 9 -15.56 -19.73 -4.62
N GLU A 10 -14.72 -20.16 -5.56
CA GLU A 10 -15.04 -21.26 -6.46
C GLU A 10 -13.81 -22.15 -6.67
N CYS A 11 -14.04 -23.46 -6.81
CA CYS A 11 -12.97 -24.40 -7.11
C CYS A 11 -12.76 -24.48 -8.62
N LEU A 12 -11.51 -24.29 -9.06
CA LEU A 12 -11.07 -24.56 -10.42
C LEU A 12 -10.47 -25.96 -10.43
N GLN A 13 -11.15 -26.89 -11.10
CA GLN A 13 -10.64 -28.23 -11.38
C GLN A 13 -10.50 -28.41 -12.88
N LEU A 14 -9.30 -28.78 -13.32
CA LEU A 14 -9.02 -29.08 -14.73
C LEU A 14 -8.37 -30.44 -14.86
N GLU A 15 -8.97 -31.28 -15.69
CA GLU A 15 -8.40 -32.56 -16.09
C GLU A 15 -7.61 -32.36 -17.38
N ARG A 16 -6.27 -32.29 -17.26
CA ARG A 16 -5.34 -32.30 -18.40
C ARG A 16 -4.50 -33.57 -18.36
N GLN A 17 -3.20 -33.50 -18.57
CA GLN A 17 -2.28 -34.61 -18.29
C GLN A 17 -2.25 -34.97 -16.79
N ARG A 18 -2.57 -34.01 -15.92
CA ARG A 18 -2.77 -34.18 -14.48
C ARG A 18 -3.96 -33.32 -14.04
N VAL A 19 -4.59 -33.69 -12.93
CA VAL A 19 -5.65 -32.89 -12.31
C VAL A 19 -5.02 -31.67 -11.64
N ILE A 20 -5.36 -30.48 -12.12
CA ILE A 20 -4.96 -29.20 -11.51
C ILE A 20 -6.14 -28.71 -10.66
N SER A 21 -5.87 -28.42 -9.39
CA SER A 21 -6.84 -27.83 -8.46
C SER A 21 -6.35 -26.46 -8.00
N ALA A 22 -7.13 -25.42 -8.29
CA ALA A 22 -6.87 -24.05 -7.87
C ALA A 22 -8.12 -23.44 -7.24
N SER A 23 -7.93 -22.35 -6.48
CA SER A 23 -9.01 -21.59 -5.85
C SER A 23 -9.21 -20.27 -6.58
N ILE A 24 -10.43 -19.98 -6.98
CA ILE A 24 -10.83 -18.69 -7.54
C ILE A 24 -11.47 -17.88 -6.42
N VAL A 25 -11.03 -16.64 -6.25
CA VAL A 25 -11.51 -15.72 -5.22
C VAL A 25 -12.02 -14.46 -5.90
N ALA A 26 -13.33 -14.19 -5.81
CA ALA A 26 -13.90 -12.89 -6.12
C ALA A 26 -13.89 -12.01 -4.89
N MET A 27 -13.56 -10.73 -5.08
CA MET A 27 -13.47 -9.75 -4.02
C MET A 27 -14.46 -8.60 -4.23
N GLN A 28 -14.69 -7.84 -3.16
CA GLN A 28 -15.69 -6.76 -3.12
C GLN A 28 -15.37 -5.60 -4.07
N ASP A 29 -14.10 -5.41 -4.43
CA ASP A 29 -13.65 -4.42 -5.42
C ASP A 29 -13.90 -4.85 -6.88
N GLY A 30 -14.58 -5.98 -7.07
CA GLY A 30 -14.84 -6.59 -8.38
C GLY A 30 -13.66 -7.37 -8.94
N SER A 31 -12.51 -7.41 -8.27
CA SER A 31 -11.36 -8.18 -8.75
C SER A 31 -11.52 -9.67 -8.46
N ILE A 32 -10.98 -10.50 -9.36
CA ILE A 32 -10.96 -11.96 -9.27
C ILE A 32 -9.50 -12.40 -9.29
N ARG A 33 -9.11 -13.27 -8.37
CA ARG A 33 -7.76 -13.86 -8.31
C ARG A 33 -7.84 -15.38 -8.31
N VAL A 34 -6.88 -16.01 -9.00
CA VAL A 34 -6.74 -17.47 -9.06
C VAL A 34 -5.48 -17.85 -8.29
N TYR A 35 -5.61 -18.80 -7.37
CA TYR A 35 -4.55 -19.26 -6.49
C TYR A 35 -4.30 -20.76 -6.65
N TYR A 36 -3.05 -21.14 -6.90
CA TYR A 36 -2.59 -22.51 -6.84
C TYR A 36 -1.74 -22.70 -5.58
N GLY A 37 -2.27 -23.44 -4.60
CA GLY A 37 -1.71 -23.50 -3.26
C GLY A 37 -1.62 -22.10 -2.63
N LYS A 38 -0.39 -21.64 -2.34
CA LYS A 38 -0.10 -20.31 -1.78
C LYS A 38 0.20 -19.23 -2.83
N HIS A 39 0.29 -19.60 -4.10
CA HIS A 39 0.75 -18.71 -5.16
C HIS A 39 -0.44 -18.15 -5.95
N MET A 40 -0.44 -16.83 -6.19
CA MET A 40 -1.39 -16.20 -7.10
C MET A 40 -0.91 -16.45 -8.55
N VAL A 41 -1.69 -17.18 -9.33
CA VAL A 41 -1.33 -17.59 -10.70
C VAL A 41 -2.11 -16.83 -11.78
N GLY A 42 -3.18 -16.13 -11.38
CA GLY A 42 -3.94 -15.27 -12.30
C GLY A 42 -4.69 -14.18 -11.56
N ALA A 43 -4.93 -13.07 -12.26
CA ALA A 43 -5.79 -11.98 -11.82
C ALA A 43 -6.63 -11.49 -12.98
N TYR A 44 -7.89 -11.17 -12.71
CA TYR A 44 -8.84 -10.63 -13.67
C TYR A 44 -9.70 -9.58 -12.99
N SER A 45 -9.81 -8.40 -13.59
CA SER A 45 -10.71 -7.36 -13.14
C SER A 45 -11.67 -7.01 -14.28
N PRO A 46 -12.98 -7.18 -14.09
CA PRO A 46 -14.02 -6.69 -15.00
C PRO A 46 -13.88 -5.18 -15.23
N ARG A 47 -14.31 -4.71 -16.41
CA ARG A 47 -14.32 -3.28 -16.71
C ARG A 47 -15.31 -2.58 -15.78
N GLY A 48 -14.89 -1.48 -15.17
CA GLY A 48 -15.76 -0.65 -14.32
C GLY A 48 -15.85 -1.07 -12.85
N ALA A 49 -15.03 -2.03 -12.39
CA ALA A 49 -14.99 -2.46 -10.98
C ALA A 49 -16.38 -2.86 -10.44
N GLU A 50 -17.15 -3.55 -11.28
CA GLU A 50 -18.51 -3.92 -10.96
C GLU A 50 -18.56 -4.98 -9.86
N PRO A 51 -19.40 -4.81 -8.81
CA PRO A 51 -19.50 -5.77 -7.72
C PRO A 51 -19.97 -7.15 -8.20
N ILE A 52 -19.24 -8.19 -7.80
CA ILE A 52 -19.53 -9.58 -8.12
C ILE A 52 -20.54 -10.13 -7.11
N ALA A 53 -21.56 -10.82 -7.60
CA ALA A 53 -22.53 -11.55 -6.78
C ALA A 53 -22.17 -13.04 -6.63
N GLY A 54 -21.50 -13.63 -7.63
CA GLY A 54 -21.22 -15.06 -7.64
C GLY A 54 -20.30 -15.50 -8.78
N LEU A 55 -19.73 -16.68 -8.62
CA LEU A 55 -18.81 -17.32 -9.57
C LEU A 55 -19.22 -18.76 -9.80
N ARG A 56 -19.01 -19.27 -11.02
CA ARG A 56 -19.09 -20.70 -11.34
C ARG A 56 -18.03 -21.06 -12.36
N PHE A 57 -17.24 -22.09 -12.08
CA PHE A 57 -16.26 -22.62 -13.03
C PHE A 57 -16.68 -23.99 -13.55
N GLY A 58 -16.56 -24.21 -14.85
CA GLY A 58 -16.83 -25.52 -15.47
C GLY A 58 -17.05 -25.45 -16.97
N ALA A 59 -17.69 -26.49 -17.51
CA ALA A 59 -17.99 -26.57 -18.92
C ALA A 59 -19.19 -25.67 -19.30
N TYR A 60 -19.05 -24.96 -20.43
CA TYR A 60 -20.11 -24.18 -21.04
C TYR A 60 -20.09 -24.38 -22.56
N GLY A 61 -21.11 -25.08 -23.07
CA GLY A 61 -21.19 -25.44 -24.48
C GLY A 61 -20.11 -26.43 -24.89
N ARG A 62 -19.21 -26.01 -25.79
CA ARG A 62 -18.09 -26.83 -26.29
C ARG A 62 -16.76 -26.56 -25.59
N GLU A 63 -16.76 -25.64 -24.62
CA GLU A 63 -15.56 -25.29 -23.86
C GLU A 63 -15.66 -25.85 -22.45
N ASP A 64 -14.65 -26.61 -22.04
CA ASP A 64 -14.65 -27.31 -20.74
C ASP A 64 -14.12 -26.42 -19.59
N ALA A 65 -13.52 -25.27 -19.92
CA ALA A 65 -12.82 -24.41 -18.97
C ALA A 65 -13.35 -22.97 -19.05
N VAL A 66 -14.53 -22.74 -18.46
CA VAL A 66 -15.23 -21.46 -18.50
C VAL A 66 -15.54 -20.97 -17.09
N LEU A 67 -15.22 -19.71 -16.82
CA LEU A 67 -15.64 -18.98 -15.64
C LEU A 67 -16.84 -18.10 -15.98
N ALA A 68 -17.98 -18.42 -15.39
CA ALA A 68 -19.15 -17.55 -15.37
C ALA A 68 -19.11 -16.64 -14.13
N VAL A 69 -19.36 -15.35 -14.34
CA VAL A 69 -19.35 -14.31 -13.31
C VAL A 69 -20.70 -13.62 -13.34
N SER A 70 -21.46 -13.70 -12.24
CA SER A 70 -22.70 -12.95 -12.08
C SER A 70 -22.42 -11.66 -11.32
N PHE A 71 -22.83 -10.53 -11.87
CA PHE A 71 -22.68 -9.22 -11.25
C PHE A 71 -23.93 -8.82 -10.46
N GLN A 72 -23.80 -7.92 -9.49
CA GLN A 72 -24.94 -7.42 -8.71
C GLN A 72 -25.95 -6.61 -9.55
N SER A 73 -25.54 -6.08 -10.71
CA SER A 73 -26.46 -5.44 -11.65
C SER A 73 -27.40 -6.43 -12.38
N GLY A 74 -27.12 -7.73 -12.30
CA GLY A 74 -27.74 -8.76 -13.12
C GLY A 74 -26.99 -9.05 -14.43
N ALA A 75 -25.92 -8.32 -14.74
CA ALA A 75 -25.05 -8.66 -15.88
C ALA A 75 -24.35 -10.02 -15.67
N LEU A 76 -24.03 -10.69 -16.78
CA LEU A 76 -23.30 -11.95 -16.80
C LEU A 76 -22.01 -11.81 -17.63
N GLY A 77 -20.88 -12.10 -17.02
CA GLY A 77 -19.58 -12.21 -17.68
C GLY A 77 -19.23 -13.68 -17.92
N ILE A 78 -18.76 -14.00 -19.14
CA ILE A 78 -18.26 -15.34 -19.48
C ILE A 78 -16.80 -15.21 -19.90
N LYS A 79 -15.92 -15.94 -19.22
CA LYS A 79 -14.48 -15.96 -19.50
C LYS A 79 -14.00 -17.38 -19.77
N ILE A 80 -13.55 -17.61 -20.99
CA ILE A 80 -12.92 -18.88 -21.39
C ILE A 80 -11.45 -18.85 -20.99
N LEU A 81 -10.99 -19.88 -20.30
CA LEU A 81 -9.59 -20.05 -19.94
C LEU A 81 -8.83 -20.69 -21.11
N PRO A 82 -7.73 -20.10 -21.60
CA PRO A 82 -6.94 -20.70 -22.66
C PRO A 82 -6.40 -22.10 -22.30
N ARG A 83 -6.41 -23.01 -23.27
CA ARG A 83 -5.87 -24.38 -23.11
C ARG A 83 -4.37 -24.40 -22.80
N THR A 84 -3.65 -23.34 -23.17
CA THR A 84 -2.22 -23.15 -22.91
C THR A 84 -1.92 -22.41 -21.60
N ALA A 85 -2.94 -22.06 -20.81
CA ALA A 85 -2.73 -21.37 -19.54
C ALA A 85 -1.92 -22.26 -18.58
N ASP A 86 -0.85 -21.70 -18.03
CA ASP A 86 -0.08 -22.28 -16.93
C ASP A 86 -0.69 -21.80 -15.61
N LEU A 87 -1.25 -22.74 -14.85
CA LEU A 87 -1.87 -22.49 -13.55
C LEU A 87 -1.04 -23.03 -12.38
N GLU A 88 0.05 -23.74 -12.66
CA GLU A 88 0.93 -24.27 -11.61
C GLU A 88 2.08 -23.32 -11.31
N GLY A 89 2.29 -22.33 -12.18
CA GLY A 89 2.98 -21.07 -11.89
C GLY A 89 4.36 -21.28 -11.27
N ASN A 90 5.39 -21.36 -12.12
CA ASN A 90 6.78 -21.34 -11.67
C ASN A 90 6.98 -20.15 -10.69
N ALA A 91 7.41 -20.44 -9.47
CA ALA A 91 7.48 -19.51 -8.33
C ALA A 91 8.57 -18.42 -8.47
N ALA A 92 8.71 -17.81 -9.65
CA ALA A 92 9.85 -16.99 -10.05
C ALA A 92 9.55 -15.49 -10.17
N SER A 93 8.38 -15.00 -9.77
CA SER A 93 8.03 -13.56 -9.92
C SER A 93 8.19 -12.71 -8.66
N SER A 94 8.85 -13.20 -7.59
CA SER A 94 9.12 -12.37 -6.41
C SER A 94 10.50 -12.59 -5.76
N SER A 95 11.51 -13.05 -6.50
CA SER A 95 12.87 -13.20 -5.94
C SER A 95 13.68 -11.90 -5.89
N GLY A 96 13.11 -10.78 -6.37
CA GLY A 96 13.73 -9.47 -6.28
C GLY A 96 13.48 -8.80 -4.93
N PRO A 97 14.36 -7.87 -4.50
CA PRO A 97 14.05 -6.98 -3.40
C PRO A 97 12.71 -6.27 -3.63
N PRO A 98 11.97 -5.93 -2.55
CA PRO A 98 10.71 -5.19 -2.66
C PRO A 98 10.89 -3.92 -3.49
N SER A 99 9.95 -3.61 -4.37
CA SER A 99 9.98 -2.39 -5.21
C SER A 99 10.07 -1.10 -4.39
N GLU A 100 9.69 -1.16 -3.12
CA GLU A 100 9.82 -0.07 -2.16
C GLU A 100 11.29 0.33 -1.91
N GLN A 101 12.26 -0.55 -2.21
CA GLN A 101 13.70 -0.22 -2.14
C GLN A 101 14.17 0.67 -3.30
N ASP A 102 13.43 0.71 -4.42
CA ASP A 102 13.76 1.57 -5.57
C ASP A 102 13.31 3.02 -5.35
N VAL A 103 12.51 3.30 -4.32
CA VAL A 103 12.02 4.64 -3.99
C VAL A 103 13.07 5.34 -3.11
N PRO A 104 13.74 6.40 -3.61
CA PRO A 104 14.69 7.15 -2.80
C PRO A 104 13.99 7.79 -1.61
N LEU A 105 14.59 7.69 -0.42
CA LEU A 105 14.07 8.34 0.78
C LEU A 105 13.92 9.85 0.54
N ALA A 106 12.79 10.41 0.96
CA ALA A 106 12.49 11.84 0.87
C ALA A 106 13.25 12.65 1.93
N VAL A 107 14.59 12.56 1.93
CA VAL A 107 15.47 13.31 2.84
C VAL A 107 15.66 14.72 2.28
N PRO A 108 15.28 15.78 3.03
CA PRO A 108 15.52 17.15 2.61
C PRO A 108 17.01 17.41 2.37
N ARG A 109 17.35 18.11 1.28
CA ARG A 109 18.74 18.46 0.98
C ARG A 109 19.20 19.61 1.84
N LYS A 110 20.43 19.53 2.35
CA LYS A 110 21.10 20.65 3.04
C LYS A 110 21.37 21.77 2.03
N THR A 111 20.93 22.97 2.36
CA THR A 111 21.14 24.16 1.53
C THR A 111 22.51 24.77 1.79
N ARG A 112 23.00 25.61 0.87
CA ARG A 112 24.23 26.39 1.07
C ARG A 112 24.16 27.24 2.35
N LEU A 113 23.00 27.85 2.62
CA LEU A 113 22.76 28.63 3.83
C LEU A 113 22.97 27.80 5.11
N TYR A 114 22.49 26.56 5.15
CA TYR A 114 22.70 25.67 6.28
C TYR A 114 24.20 25.39 6.51
N VAL A 115 24.97 25.18 5.44
CA VAL A 115 26.41 24.92 5.53
C VAL A 115 27.17 26.15 6.05
N GLU A 116 26.84 27.34 5.53
CA GLU A 116 27.46 28.61 5.97
C GLU A 116 27.12 28.94 7.43
N GLN A 117 25.87 28.71 7.86
CA GLN A 117 25.49 28.87 9.28
C GLN A 117 26.25 27.90 10.19
N THR A 118 26.41 26.64 9.77
CA THR A 118 27.16 25.64 10.56
C THR A 118 28.62 26.07 10.74
N GLN A 119 29.25 26.65 9.71
CA GLN A 119 30.63 27.15 9.79
C GLN A 119 30.72 28.35 10.75
N ARG A 120 29.78 29.30 10.67
CA ARG A 120 29.70 30.43 11.60
C ARG A 120 29.53 29.98 13.05
N GLU A 121 28.63 29.02 13.30
CA GLU A 121 28.40 28.47 14.65
C GLU A 121 29.65 27.77 15.19
N ARG A 122 30.42 27.09 14.33
CA ARG A 122 31.69 26.47 14.71
C ARG A 122 32.74 27.49 15.15
N GLU A 123 32.83 28.63 14.46
CA GLU A 123 33.83 29.67 14.75
C GLU A 123 33.46 30.56 15.94
N GLN A 124 32.17 30.89 16.09
CA GLN A 124 31.68 31.89 17.05
C GLN A 124 30.85 31.29 18.21
N GLY A 125 30.86 29.96 18.37
CA GLY A 125 29.95 29.27 19.29
C GLY A 125 30.03 29.72 20.75
N VAL A 126 31.23 30.06 21.25
CA VAL A 126 31.43 30.51 22.65
C VAL A 126 30.74 31.85 22.90
N ASP A 127 30.87 32.79 21.98
CA ASP A 127 30.25 34.11 22.11
C ASP A 127 28.74 34.02 21.94
N MET A 128 28.26 33.21 20.98
CA MET A 128 26.83 32.92 20.83
C MET A 128 26.23 32.34 22.11
N HIS A 129 26.92 31.40 22.78
CA HIS A 129 26.46 30.84 24.05
C HIS A 129 26.38 31.90 25.16
N ARG A 130 27.40 32.75 25.32
CA ARG A 130 27.41 33.80 26.34
C ARG A 130 26.32 34.84 26.13
N ILE A 131 26.11 35.26 24.88
CA ILE A 131 25.03 36.18 24.50
C ILE A 131 23.68 35.55 24.85
N PHE A 132 23.46 34.30 24.45
CA PHE A 132 22.23 33.57 24.74
C PHE A 132 21.94 33.50 26.26
N GLN A 133 22.93 33.15 27.09
CA GLN A 133 22.75 33.07 28.55
C GLN A 133 22.40 34.43 29.16
N ARG A 134 23.11 35.49 28.75
CA ARG A 134 22.84 36.85 29.22
C ARG A 134 21.41 37.28 28.88
N ASP A 135 20.99 37.05 27.64
CA ASP A 135 19.69 37.50 27.15
C ASP A 135 18.56 36.65 27.73
N LEU A 136 18.81 35.36 27.97
CA LEU A 136 17.87 34.48 28.66
C LEU A 136 17.70 34.87 30.14
N CYS A 137 18.75 35.31 30.83
CA CYS A 137 18.65 35.87 32.18
C CYS A 137 17.81 37.16 32.20
N LYS A 138 18.02 38.06 31.24
CA LYS A 138 17.20 39.28 31.09
C LYS A 138 15.74 38.94 30.81
N LEU A 139 15.50 37.95 29.94
CA LEU A 139 14.15 37.47 29.63
C LEU A 139 13.46 36.96 30.89
N ARG A 140 14.11 36.09 31.68
CA ARG A 140 13.57 35.57 32.95
C ARG A 140 13.24 36.67 33.95
N LEU A 141 14.10 37.68 34.08
CA LEU A 141 13.86 38.82 34.96
C LEU A 141 12.67 39.66 34.48
N SER A 142 12.61 39.93 33.17
CA SER A 142 11.51 40.69 32.56
C SER A 142 10.17 39.96 32.74
N THR A 143 10.13 38.65 32.48
CA THR A 143 8.93 37.84 32.66
C THR A 143 8.51 37.76 34.12
N ALA A 144 9.44 37.60 35.07
CA ALA A 144 9.12 37.59 36.50
C ALA A 144 8.56 38.94 36.97
N ARG A 145 9.14 40.06 36.52
CA ARG A 145 8.63 41.41 36.83
C ARG A 145 7.22 41.62 36.25
N ALA A 146 7.01 41.24 34.99
CA ALA A 146 5.70 41.32 34.36
C ALA A 146 4.67 40.44 35.08
N TYR A 147 5.07 39.23 35.49
CA TYR A 147 4.21 38.30 36.22
C TYR A 147 3.81 38.84 37.59
N VAL A 148 4.76 39.34 38.38
CA VAL A 148 4.47 39.98 39.67
C VAL A 148 3.57 41.20 39.47
N LYS A 149 3.86 42.02 38.46
CA LYS A 149 3.02 43.19 38.13
C LYS A 149 1.57 42.80 37.87
N VAL A 150 1.32 41.72 37.11
CA VAL A 150 -0.04 41.22 36.88
C VAL A 150 -0.70 40.76 38.19
N LEU A 151 0.04 40.07 39.06
CA LEU A 151 -0.47 39.61 40.36
C LEU A 151 -0.76 40.76 41.34
N THR A 152 0.00 41.86 41.30
CA THR A 152 -0.14 43.00 42.21
C THR A 152 -1.10 44.06 41.71
N ASP A 153 -1.12 44.33 40.39
CA ASP A 153 -1.96 45.38 39.80
C ASP A 153 -3.41 44.92 39.58
N GLY A 154 -3.73 43.67 39.93
CA GLY A 154 -5.10 43.16 39.99
C GLY A 154 -5.82 43.24 38.64
N GLN A 155 -5.50 42.28 37.75
CA GLN A 155 -6.53 41.71 36.89
C GLN A 155 -6.92 40.32 37.43
#